data_AF-A0A7Z2ZD81-F1
#
_entry.id   AF-A0A7Z2ZD81-F1
#
_cell.length_a   1.000
_cell.length_b   1.000
_cell.length_c   1.000
_cell.angle_alpha   90.00
_cell.angle_beta   90.00
_cell.angle_gamma   90.00
#
_symmetry.space_group_name_H-M   'P 1'
#
loop_
_entity.id
_entity.type
_entity.pdbx_description
1 polymer ?
#
loop_
_entity_poly.entity_id
_entity_poly.type
_entity_poly.pdbx_seq_one_letter_code
_entity_poly.pdbx_strand_id
1 'polypeptide(L)'
;MTKRAEPVSDPIEHSATDELLPIREVVRLTGVNPVTLRAWERRYGLIQPVRTEGGHRLYSREDVENIRSIMSWTERGVAVSKVGSLLARNKPADSMTQAKPLVGGPALGLARDEWSEWQACVAQAVAVFDETRLEQVYGQLFSTYPVSMIFEEVLLPVWREQMHQSGFGQLSQWLSYDAFLRARVLQRLQLGRRTANGCVLLAALPESCPELELLVTGLLLGADDGAVRVLPAGQPLDELPLVCQSIQPEGLVLFAPVPPNAALLRQINKLALAVDCPLALAGVGAELAEEQLKSSPIANLGSESRLMRSRLAQFLAGRLDT
;
A
#
# COMPACT_ATOMS: atom_id res chain seq x y z
N MET A 1 -23.60 -70.61 -36.61
CA MET A 1 -23.53 -69.64 -37.73
C MET A 1 -22.93 -68.36 -37.19
N THR A 2 -21.81 -67.93 -37.80
CA THR A 2 -21.24 -66.54 -37.85
C THR A 2 -20.95 -65.79 -36.53
N LYS A 3 -19.78 -65.19 -36.27
CA LYS A 3 -18.52 -64.96 -37.00
C LYS A 3 -17.47 -64.47 -35.97
N ARG A 4 -16.20 -64.77 -36.24
CA ARG A 4 -14.96 -64.57 -35.47
C ARG A 4 -14.43 -63.12 -35.54
N ALA A 5 -13.78 -62.61 -34.48
CA ALA A 5 -12.55 -61.78 -34.52
C ALA A 5 -12.04 -61.36 -33.11
N GLU A 6 -10.85 -61.82 -32.73
CA GLU A 6 -9.83 -61.04 -31.99
C GLU A 6 -8.75 -60.63 -33.03
N PRO A 7 -7.75 -59.73 -32.79
CA PRO A 7 -7.40 -58.93 -31.59
C PRO A 7 -7.13 -57.43 -31.93
N VAL A 8 -6.66 -56.58 -31.00
CA VAL A 8 -5.56 -55.56 -31.18
C VAL A 8 -5.26 -54.88 -29.83
N SER A 9 -3.95 -54.76 -29.60
CA SER A 9 -3.18 -54.26 -28.45
C SER A 9 -3.03 -52.73 -28.38
N ASP A 10 -2.86 -52.25 -27.13
CA ASP A 10 -2.17 -51.05 -26.62
C ASP A 10 -2.43 -49.65 -27.24
N PRO A 11 -1.99 -48.57 -26.59
CA PRO A 11 -2.27 -48.11 -25.23
C PRO A 11 -3.05 -46.79 -25.31
N ILE A 12 -3.97 -46.50 -24.38
CA ILE A 12 -4.42 -45.11 -24.25
C ILE A 12 -3.28 -44.35 -23.57
N GLU A 13 -2.44 -43.78 -24.44
CA GLU A 13 -1.55 -42.67 -24.18
C GLU A 13 -2.21 -41.74 -23.15
N HIS A 14 -1.61 -41.64 -21.95
CA HIS A 14 -1.90 -40.51 -21.09
C HIS A 14 -1.30 -39.27 -21.78
N SER A 15 -2.05 -38.71 -22.73
CA SER A 15 -1.78 -37.36 -23.21
C SER A 15 -1.81 -36.46 -21.98
N ALA A 16 -0.72 -35.74 -21.75
CA ALA A 16 -0.58 -34.76 -20.68
C ALA A 16 -1.70 -33.72 -20.81
N THR A 17 -2.83 -33.99 -20.14
CA THR A 17 -4.04 -33.17 -20.18
C THR A 17 -4.14 -32.55 -18.80
N ASP A 18 -3.95 -31.24 -18.78
CA ASP A 18 -4.02 -30.28 -17.67
C ASP A 18 -4.65 -30.82 -16.36
N GLU A 19 -3.79 -31.25 -15.43
CA GLU A 19 -4.20 -31.77 -14.13
C GLU A 19 -4.73 -30.63 -13.25
N LEU A 20 -6.06 -30.52 -13.17
CA LEU A 20 -6.75 -29.48 -12.42
C LEU A 20 -6.68 -29.74 -10.89
N LEU A 21 -6.16 -28.77 -10.14
CA LEU A 21 -5.84 -28.87 -8.72
C LEU A 21 -6.89 -28.18 -7.83
N PRO A 22 -7.32 -28.79 -6.71
CA PRO A 22 -8.21 -28.12 -5.76
C PRO A 22 -7.47 -27.01 -4.99
N ILE A 23 -8.21 -26.00 -4.51
CA ILE A 23 -7.65 -24.82 -3.81
C ILE A 23 -6.67 -25.19 -2.68
N ARG A 24 -6.93 -26.29 -1.95
CA ARG A 24 -6.05 -26.77 -0.86
C ARG A 24 -4.64 -27.11 -1.35
N GLU A 25 -4.56 -27.67 -2.56
CA GLU A 25 -3.30 -28.13 -3.15
C GLU A 25 -2.53 -26.95 -3.74
N VAL A 26 -3.24 -25.99 -4.33
CA VAL A 26 -2.65 -24.72 -4.78
C VAL A 26 -2.03 -23.94 -3.60
N VAL A 27 -2.73 -23.90 -2.46
CA VAL A 27 -2.23 -23.27 -1.23
C VAL A 27 -0.96 -23.98 -0.74
N ARG A 28 -0.94 -25.33 -0.78
CA ARG A 28 0.26 -26.11 -0.43
C ARG A 28 1.45 -25.82 -1.34
N LEU A 29 1.20 -25.59 -2.63
CA LEU A 29 2.23 -25.38 -3.66
C LEU A 29 2.73 -23.94 -3.79
N THR A 30 1.96 -22.96 -3.31
CA THR A 30 2.24 -21.53 -3.49
C THR A 30 2.35 -20.77 -2.16
N GLY A 31 1.84 -21.31 -1.06
CA GLY A 31 1.79 -20.63 0.23
C GLY A 31 0.76 -19.49 0.32
N VAL A 32 0.01 -19.21 -0.75
CA VAL A 32 -0.97 -18.12 -0.81
C VAL A 32 -2.29 -18.56 -0.18
N ASN A 33 -2.82 -17.73 0.73
CA ASN A 33 -4.07 -18.02 1.45
C ASN A 33 -5.27 -18.20 0.47
N PRO A 34 -6.17 -19.17 0.69
CA PRO A 34 -7.39 -19.35 -0.11
C PRO A 34 -8.21 -18.08 -0.32
N VAL A 35 -8.24 -17.18 0.67
CA VAL A 35 -8.96 -15.89 0.61
C VAL A 35 -8.32 -14.96 -0.42
N THR A 36 -6.98 -14.88 -0.43
CA THR A 36 -6.21 -14.07 -1.39
C THR A 36 -6.38 -14.59 -2.81
N LEU A 37 -6.36 -15.91 -3.01
CA LEU A 37 -6.63 -16.52 -4.33
C LEU A 37 -8.04 -16.14 -4.84
N ARG A 38 -9.06 -16.22 -3.98
CA ARG A 38 -10.43 -15.83 -4.35
C ARG A 38 -10.55 -14.34 -4.65
N ALA A 39 -9.78 -13.49 -3.94
CA ALA A 39 -9.74 -12.06 -4.21
C ALA A 39 -9.09 -11.76 -5.58
N TRP A 40 -8.02 -12.48 -5.94
CA TRP A 40 -7.35 -12.33 -7.23
C TRP A 40 -8.22 -12.78 -8.41
N GLU A 41 -8.95 -13.89 -8.25
CA GLU A 41 -9.98 -14.35 -9.21
C GLU A 41 -11.03 -13.26 -9.42
N ARG A 42 -11.66 -12.77 -8.34
CA ARG A 42 -12.83 -11.89 -8.45
C ARG A 42 -12.52 -10.45 -8.83
N ARG A 43 -11.49 -9.84 -8.24
CA ARG A 43 -11.22 -8.39 -8.38
C ARG A 43 -10.38 -8.06 -9.60
N TYR A 44 -9.51 -8.98 -10.00
CA TYR A 44 -8.51 -8.71 -11.03
C TYR A 44 -8.58 -9.69 -12.20
N GLY A 45 -9.36 -10.77 -12.09
CA GLY A 45 -9.46 -11.80 -13.11
C GLY A 45 -8.11 -12.47 -13.41
N LEU A 46 -7.17 -12.42 -12.47
CA LEU A 46 -5.77 -12.84 -12.68
C LEU A 46 -5.57 -14.34 -12.72
N ILE A 47 -6.53 -15.06 -12.13
CA ILE A 47 -6.61 -16.51 -12.13
C ILE A 47 -8.05 -16.87 -12.45
N GLN A 48 -8.25 -17.86 -13.31
CA GLN A 48 -9.57 -18.26 -13.79
C GLN A 48 -9.80 -19.75 -13.54
N PRO A 49 -10.05 -20.15 -12.28
CA PRO A 49 -10.25 -21.54 -11.96
C PRO A 49 -11.52 -22.08 -12.62
N VAL A 50 -11.44 -23.31 -13.12
CA VAL A 50 -12.58 -24.08 -13.60
C VAL A 50 -13.47 -24.44 -12.41
N ARG A 51 -14.78 -24.29 -12.58
CA ARG A 51 -15.75 -24.71 -11.56
C ARG A 51 -16.30 -26.09 -11.88
N THR A 52 -16.29 -26.98 -10.89
CA THR A 52 -17.03 -28.25 -10.94
C THR A 52 -18.54 -27.99 -10.91
N GLU A 53 -19.36 -28.97 -11.32
CA GLU A 53 -20.83 -28.90 -11.17
C GLU A 53 -21.28 -28.61 -9.72
N GLY A 54 -20.52 -29.04 -8.72
CA GLY A 54 -20.75 -28.73 -7.30
C GLY A 54 -20.28 -27.34 -6.83
N GLY A 55 -19.79 -26.48 -7.72
CA GLY A 55 -19.36 -25.12 -7.40
C GLY A 55 -17.95 -24.98 -6.79
N HIS A 56 -17.18 -26.06 -6.67
CA HIS A 56 -15.79 -26.02 -6.21
C HIS A 56 -14.85 -25.51 -7.31
N ARG A 57 -13.79 -24.79 -6.89
CA ARG A 57 -12.76 -24.22 -7.78
C ARG A 57 -11.62 -25.22 -7.97
N LEU A 58 -11.28 -25.47 -9.22
CA LEU A 58 -10.11 -26.22 -9.64
C LEU A 58 -9.20 -25.33 -10.48
N TYR A 59 -7.90 -25.39 -10.24
CA TYR A 59 -6.89 -24.51 -10.82
C TYR A 59 -5.97 -25.31 -11.73
N SER A 60 -5.65 -24.80 -12.91
CA SER A 60 -4.68 -25.45 -13.80
C SER A 60 -3.25 -25.29 -13.30
N ARG A 61 -2.30 -25.97 -13.93
CA ARG A 61 -0.87 -25.69 -13.67
C ARG A 61 -0.47 -24.27 -14.12
N GLU A 62 -1.08 -23.77 -15.19
CA GLU A 62 -0.88 -22.38 -15.63
C GLU A 62 -1.36 -21.38 -14.57
N ASP A 63 -2.49 -21.63 -13.90
CA ASP A 63 -2.94 -20.79 -12.78
C ASP A 63 -1.90 -20.76 -11.65
N VAL A 64 -1.28 -21.90 -11.32
CA VAL A 64 -0.24 -21.98 -10.29
C VAL A 64 1.01 -21.17 -10.67
N GLU A 65 1.43 -21.22 -11.94
CA GLU A 65 2.54 -20.41 -12.45
C GLU A 65 2.22 -18.91 -12.48
N ASN A 66 0.99 -18.56 -12.83
CA ASN A 66 0.50 -17.18 -12.73
C ASN A 66 0.51 -16.69 -11.27
N ILE A 67 0.07 -17.51 -10.32
CA ILE A 67 0.11 -17.20 -8.88
C ILE A 67 1.55 -16.92 -8.43
N ARG A 68 2.52 -17.77 -8.79
CA ARG A 68 3.94 -17.57 -8.48
C ARG A 68 4.50 -16.29 -9.10
N SER A 69 4.09 -16.00 -10.34
CA SER A 69 4.48 -14.77 -11.02
C SER A 69 3.93 -13.54 -10.31
N ILE A 70 2.66 -13.57 -9.89
CA ILE A 70 2.03 -12.49 -9.11
C ILE A 70 2.76 -12.29 -7.78
N MET A 71 3.12 -13.38 -7.10
CA MET A 71 3.94 -13.30 -5.88
C MET A 71 5.26 -12.59 -6.15
N SER A 72 6.00 -12.96 -7.20
CA SER A 72 7.27 -12.31 -7.52
C SER A 72 7.14 -10.81 -7.79
N TRP A 73 6.03 -10.37 -8.39
CA TRP A 73 5.78 -8.95 -8.66
C TRP A 73 5.36 -8.22 -7.39
N THR A 74 4.57 -8.87 -6.54
CA THR A 74 4.12 -8.34 -5.25
C THR A 74 5.29 -8.20 -4.28
N GLU A 75 6.22 -9.16 -4.27
CA GLU A 75 7.49 -9.10 -3.53
C GLU A 75 8.40 -7.96 -4.00
N ARG A 76 8.25 -7.54 -5.27
CA ARG A 76 8.92 -6.38 -5.86
C ARG A 76 8.14 -5.07 -5.69
N GLY A 77 7.12 -5.04 -4.81
CA GLY A 77 6.34 -3.84 -4.50
C GLY A 77 5.24 -3.50 -5.51
N VAL A 78 5.07 -4.29 -6.56
CA VAL A 78 4.05 -4.03 -7.59
C VAL A 78 2.68 -4.49 -7.09
N ALA A 79 1.75 -3.54 -7.01
CA ALA A 79 0.37 -3.84 -6.63
C ALA A 79 -0.27 -4.87 -7.57
N VAL A 80 -0.95 -5.87 -7.00
CA VAL A 80 -1.64 -6.95 -7.72
C VAL A 80 -2.57 -6.44 -8.81
N SER A 81 -3.20 -5.27 -8.61
CA SER A 81 -4.07 -4.61 -9.60
C SER A 81 -3.35 -4.20 -10.91
N LYS A 82 -2.03 -4.00 -10.87
CA LYS A 82 -1.17 -3.74 -12.04
C LYS A 82 -0.50 -5.00 -12.57
N VAL A 83 -0.44 -6.06 -11.77
CA VAL A 83 0.19 -7.32 -12.20
C VAL A 83 -0.55 -7.91 -13.41
N GLY A 84 -1.88 -7.76 -13.49
CA GLY A 84 -2.64 -8.24 -14.66
C GLY A 84 -2.24 -7.60 -15.98
N SER A 85 -2.00 -6.28 -15.99
CA SER A 85 -1.55 -5.59 -17.21
C SER A 85 -0.08 -5.87 -17.53
N LEU A 86 0.75 -6.21 -16.54
CA LEU A 86 2.14 -6.62 -16.73
C LEU A 86 2.27 -8.06 -17.21
N LEU A 87 1.44 -8.97 -16.69
CA LEU A 87 1.35 -10.36 -17.16
C LEU A 87 0.80 -10.42 -18.59
N ALA A 88 -0.19 -9.59 -18.93
CA ALA A 88 -0.72 -9.49 -20.30
C ALA A 88 0.31 -8.93 -21.30
N ARG A 89 1.23 -8.06 -20.87
CA ARG A 89 2.33 -7.53 -21.71
C ARG A 89 3.47 -8.51 -21.94
N ASN A 90 3.61 -9.52 -21.08
CA ASN A 90 4.64 -10.55 -21.17
C ASN A 90 4.17 -11.84 -21.87
N LYS A 91 2.88 -11.96 -22.23
CA LYS A 91 2.42 -13.03 -23.11
C LYS A 91 2.71 -12.63 -24.57
N PRO A 92 3.42 -13.46 -25.37
CA PRO A 92 3.60 -13.18 -26.79
C PRO A 92 2.22 -13.07 -27.44
N ALA A 93 2.07 -12.00 -28.20
CA ALA A 93 0.82 -11.56 -28.80
C ALA A 93 0.19 -12.68 -29.63
N ASP A 94 -1.02 -13.10 -29.24
CA ASP A 94 -2.01 -13.59 -30.18
C ASP A 94 -3.41 -13.27 -29.66
N SER A 95 -4.22 -12.74 -30.59
CA SER A 95 -5.67 -12.51 -30.51
C SER A 95 -6.15 -11.28 -29.74
N MET A 96 -5.99 -10.16 -30.44
CA MET A 96 -6.69 -8.90 -30.26
C MET A 96 -8.19 -9.06 -30.59
N THR A 97 -9.08 -9.06 -29.59
CA THR A 97 -10.50 -8.71 -29.81
C THR A 97 -11.19 -8.17 -28.55
N GLN A 98 -11.59 -6.90 -28.65
CA GLN A 98 -12.66 -6.20 -27.92
C GLN A 98 -12.48 -5.96 -26.40
N ALA A 99 -11.74 -4.91 -26.08
CA ALA A 99 -11.95 -4.13 -24.86
C ALA A 99 -13.33 -3.46 -24.91
N LYS A 100 -14.28 -3.99 -24.12
CA LYS A 100 -15.55 -3.31 -23.84
C LYS A 100 -15.31 -2.25 -22.75
N PRO A 101 -15.89 -1.04 -22.84
CA PRO A 101 -15.67 0.00 -21.85
C PRO A 101 -16.22 -0.44 -20.48
N LEU A 102 -15.41 -0.34 -19.43
CA LEU A 102 -15.84 -0.49 -18.03
C LEU A 102 -16.75 0.70 -17.67
N VAL A 103 -18.02 0.62 -18.07
CA VAL A 103 -19.10 1.48 -17.56
C VAL A 103 -19.68 0.81 -16.31
N GLY A 104 -19.89 1.62 -15.27
CA GLY A 104 -20.20 1.22 -13.91
C GLY A 104 -21.27 0.15 -13.72
N GLY A 105 -20.97 -0.79 -12.83
CA GLY A 105 -21.87 -1.75 -12.20
C GLY A 105 -21.48 -1.91 -10.71
N PRO A 106 -22.31 -2.53 -9.86
CA PRO A 106 -22.43 -2.27 -8.41
C PRO A 106 -21.27 -2.84 -7.53
N ALA A 107 -20.02 -2.51 -7.85
CA ALA A 107 -18.84 -2.97 -7.12
C ALA A 107 -18.49 -2.09 -5.89
N LEU A 108 -19.01 -0.86 -5.81
CA LEU A 108 -18.74 0.06 -4.70
C LEU A 108 -19.43 -0.33 -3.39
N GLY A 109 -20.53 -1.10 -3.43
CA GLY A 109 -21.24 -1.55 -2.22
C GLY A 109 -20.47 -2.65 -1.48
N LEU A 110 -20.14 -3.74 -2.18
CA LEU A 110 -19.51 -4.92 -1.58
C LEU A 110 -18.07 -4.68 -1.10
N ALA A 111 -17.32 -3.81 -1.78
CA ALA A 111 -15.97 -3.46 -1.33
C ALA A 111 -15.99 -2.58 -0.07
N ARG A 112 -17.01 -1.72 0.07
CA ARG A 112 -17.21 -0.89 1.26
C ARG A 112 -17.60 -1.74 2.46
N ASP A 113 -18.46 -2.74 2.24
CA ASP A 113 -18.85 -3.71 3.26
C ASP A 113 -17.63 -4.47 3.81
N GLU A 114 -16.73 -4.96 2.94
CA GLU A 114 -15.51 -5.66 3.37
C GLU A 114 -14.54 -4.77 4.17
N TRP A 115 -14.33 -3.51 3.77
CA TRP A 115 -13.47 -2.60 4.54
C TRP A 115 -14.10 -2.24 5.89
N SER A 116 -15.42 -2.02 5.93
CA SER A 116 -16.15 -1.77 7.17
C SER A 116 -16.10 -2.98 8.12
N GLU A 117 -16.10 -4.21 7.61
CA GLU A 117 -15.89 -5.41 8.43
C GLU A 117 -14.49 -5.43 9.07
N TRP A 118 -13.44 -5.10 8.31
CA TRP A 118 -12.08 -4.99 8.83
C TRP A 118 -11.95 -3.88 9.86
N GLN A 119 -12.51 -2.70 9.57
CA GLN A 119 -12.54 -1.56 10.50
C GLN A 119 -13.26 -1.96 11.80
N ALA A 120 -14.40 -2.65 11.71
CA ALA A 120 -15.13 -3.14 12.87
C ALA A 120 -14.32 -4.16 13.68
N CYS A 121 -13.60 -5.08 13.03
CA CYS A 121 -12.72 -6.03 13.73
C CYS A 121 -11.59 -5.32 14.50
N VAL A 122 -10.97 -4.32 13.89
CA VAL A 122 -9.93 -3.49 14.54
C VAL A 122 -10.53 -2.71 15.72
N ALA A 123 -11.65 -2.01 15.49
CA ALA A 123 -12.31 -1.23 16.52
C ALA A 123 -12.75 -2.08 17.72
N GLN A 124 -13.28 -3.29 17.48
CA GLN A 124 -13.65 -4.23 18.54
C GLN A 124 -12.45 -4.70 19.36
N ALA A 125 -11.34 -5.08 18.70
CA ALA A 125 -10.13 -5.50 19.41
C ALA A 125 -9.56 -4.37 20.28
N VAL A 126 -9.56 -3.14 19.76
CA VAL A 126 -9.12 -1.94 20.50
C VAL A 126 -10.06 -1.63 21.67
N ALA A 127 -11.38 -1.76 21.49
CA ALA A 127 -12.36 -1.43 22.52
C ALA A 127 -12.20 -2.28 23.80
N VAL A 128 -11.76 -3.54 23.66
CA VAL A 128 -11.57 -4.47 24.79
C VAL A 128 -10.09 -4.66 25.19
N PHE A 129 -9.17 -3.88 24.63
CA PHE A 129 -7.71 -4.00 24.83
C PHE A 129 -7.14 -5.39 24.49
N ASP A 130 -7.70 -6.06 23.48
CA ASP A 130 -7.20 -7.36 23.01
C ASP A 130 -6.06 -7.17 22.00
N GLU A 131 -4.85 -6.96 22.52
CA GLU A 131 -3.63 -6.79 21.72
C GLU A 131 -3.32 -8.03 20.87
N THR A 132 -3.66 -9.23 21.33
CA THR A 132 -3.42 -10.47 20.58
C THR A 132 -4.30 -10.52 19.34
N ARG A 133 -5.59 -10.21 19.49
CA ARG A 133 -6.51 -10.12 18.36
C ARG A 133 -6.13 -9.00 17.39
N LEU A 134 -5.72 -7.85 17.92
CA LEU A 134 -5.25 -6.73 17.10
C LEU A 134 -4.04 -7.12 16.24
N GLU A 135 -3.05 -7.81 16.82
CA GLU A 135 -1.89 -8.32 16.09
C GLU A 135 -2.27 -9.34 15.00
N GLN A 136 -3.23 -10.23 15.29
CA GLN A 136 -3.74 -11.19 14.30
C GLN A 136 -4.39 -10.49 13.11
N VAL A 137 -5.27 -9.52 13.37
CA VAL A 137 -5.95 -8.74 12.32
C VAL A 137 -4.92 -7.94 11.52
N TYR A 138 -3.96 -7.31 12.19
CA TYR A 138 -2.86 -6.61 11.54
C TYR A 138 -2.08 -7.53 10.59
N GLY A 139 -1.64 -8.71 11.06
CA GLY A 139 -0.94 -9.68 10.21
C GLY A 139 -1.76 -10.18 9.01
N GLN A 140 -3.07 -10.38 9.19
CA GLN A 140 -3.98 -10.77 8.10
C GLN A 140 -4.13 -9.67 7.04
N LEU A 141 -4.26 -8.41 7.46
CA LEU A 141 -4.33 -7.28 6.54
C LEU A 141 -3.06 -7.20 5.68
N PHE A 142 -1.89 -7.24 6.31
CA PHE A 142 -0.59 -7.12 5.63
C PHE A 142 -0.19 -8.31 4.77
N SER A 143 -0.84 -9.46 4.94
CA SER A 143 -0.68 -10.61 4.04
C SER A 143 -1.65 -10.59 2.85
N THR A 144 -2.69 -9.75 2.91
CA THR A 144 -3.79 -9.76 1.93
C THR A 144 -3.80 -8.51 1.04
N TYR A 145 -3.42 -7.36 1.59
CA TYR A 145 -3.53 -6.05 0.92
C TYR A 145 -2.20 -5.27 0.91
N PRO A 146 -2.00 -4.34 -0.05
CA PRO A 146 -0.84 -3.45 -0.04
C PRO A 146 -0.87 -2.48 1.14
N VAL A 147 0.33 -2.09 1.62
CA VAL A 147 0.49 -1.17 2.77
C VAL A 147 -0.30 0.12 2.65
N SER A 148 -0.34 0.75 1.47
CA SER A 148 -1.07 2.01 1.27
C SER A 148 -2.58 1.82 1.50
N MET A 149 -3.17 0.77 0.94
CA MET A 149 -4.59 0.49 1.12
C MET A 149 -4.92 0.17 2.58
N ILE A 150 -4.06 -0.59 3.27
CA ILE A 150 -4.31 -0.95 4.67
C ILE A 150 -4.38 0.30 5.55
N PHE A 151 -3.43 1.23 5.39
CA PHE A 151 -3.44 2.47 6.16
C PHE A 151 -4.59 3.39 5.75
N GLU A 152 -4.80 3.61 4.44
CA GLU A 152 -5.80 4.53 3.91
C GLU A 152 -7.24 4.07 4.18
N GLU A 153 -7.52 2.78 4.02
CA GLU A 153 -8.89 2.25 4.04
C GLU A 153 -9.28 1.60 5.38
N VAL A 154 -8.32 1.21 6.24
CA VAL A 154 -8.63 0.46 7.47
C VAL A 154 -8.03 1.11 8.71
N LEU A 155 -6.70 1.21 8.80
CA LEU A 155 -6.04 1.55 10.07
C LEU A 155 -6.19 3.03 10.46
N LEU A 156 -5.93 3.96 9.53
CA LEU A 156 -6.05 5.40 9.81
C LEU A 156 -7.51 5.85 10.00
N PRO A 157 -8.51 5.38 9.20
CA PRO A 157 -9.90 5.71 9.45
C PRO A 157 -10.35 5.40 10.88
N VAL A 158 -10.06 4.18 11.38
CA VAL A 158 -10.40 3.78 12.76
C VAL A 158 -9.64 4.63 13.79
N TRP A 159 -8.37 4.94 13.52
CA TRP A 159 -7.54 5.74 14.44
C TRP A 159 -8.07 7.19 14.55
N ARG A 160 -8.44 7.81 13.43
CA ARG A 160 -9.02 9.16 13.40
C ARG A 160 -10.40 9.20 14.03
N GLU A 161 -11.24 8.20 13.75
CA GLU A 161 -12.57 8.11 14.34
C GLU A 161 -12.49 8.08 15.87
N GLN A 162 -11.63 7.20 16.43
CA GLN A 162 -11.45 7.09 17.88
C GLN A 162 -10.84 8.35 18.52
N MET A 163 -9.98 9.09 17.79
CA MET A 163 -9.40 10.33 18.29
C MET A 163 -10.48 11.38 18.64
N HIS A 164 -11.61 11.38 17.91
CA HIS A 164 -12.71 12.30 18.12
C HIS A 164 -13.76 11.79 19.12
N GLN A 165 -13.68 10.53 19.54
CA GLN A 165 -14.62 9.97 20.51
C GLN A 165 -14.31 10.51 21.92
N SER A 166 -15.37 10.81 22.67
CA SER A 166 -15.29 11.31 24.04
C SER A 166 -16.12 10.43 24.96
N GLY A 167 -15.47 9.83 25.97
CA GLY A 167 -16.11 8.90 26.90
C GLY A 167 -15.10 8.22 27.83
N PHE A 168 -15.58 7.66 28.93
CA PHE A 168 -14.72 6.95 29.87
C PHE A 168 -14.06 5.75 29.18
N GLY A 169 -12.74 5.65 29.29
CA GLY A 169 -11.94 4.57 28.67
C GLY A 169 -11.56 4.79 27.20
N GLN A 170 -12.25 5.65 26.45
CA GLN A 170 -12.00 5.85 25.01
C GLN A 170 -10.63 6.48 24.73
N LEU A 171 -10.19 7.43 25.55
CA LEU A 171 -8.83 7.98 25.44
C LEU A 171 -7.77 6.89 25.65
N SER A 172 -7.97 5.99 26.62
CA SER A 172 -7.04 4.89 26.88
C SER A 172 -7.01 3.89 25.72
N GLN A 173 -8.17 3.58 25.13
CA GLN A 173 -8.28 2.74 23.93
C GLN A 173 -7.51 3.36 22.76
N TRP A 174 -7.75 4.66 22.50
CA TRP A 174 -7.05 5.39 21.45
C TRP A 174 -5.54 5.44 21.68
N LEU A 175 -5.07 5.74 22.90
CA LEU A 175 -3.64 5.76 23.24
C LEU A 175 -2.97 4.39 23.05
N SER A 176 -3.66 3.30 23.43
CA SER A 176 -3.16 1.93 23.21
C SER A 176 -3.04 1.62 21.72
N TYR A 177 -4.07 1.94 20.93
CA TYR A 177 -4.06 1.72 19.49
C TYR A 177 -3.02 2.58 18.76
N ASP A 178 -2.89 3.85 19.14
CA ASP A 178 -1.86 4.77 18.65
C ASP A 178 -0.45 4.21 18.92
N ALA A 179 -0.17 3.80 20.16
CA ALA A 179 1.12 3.23 20.53
C ALA A 179 1.43 1.94 19.74
N PHE A 180 0.43 1.07 19.58
CA PHE A 180 0.54 -0.15 18.78
C PHE A 180 0.93 0.17 17.32
N LEU A 181 0.20 1.08 16.67
CA LEU A 181 0.47 1.43 15.28
C LEU A 181 1.83 2.13 15.12
N ARG A 182 2.18 3.09 15.98
CA ARG A 182 3.47 3.77 15.93
C ARG A 182 4.63 2.80 16.05
N ALA A 183 4.56 1.85 16.98
CA ALA A 183 5.58 0.82 17.15
C ALA A 183 5.76 -0.01 15.86
N ARG A 184 4.66 -0.47 15.25
CA ARG A 184 4.70 -1.28 14.02
C ARG A 184 5.19 -0.51 12.81
N VAL A 185 4.77 0.73 12.64
CA VAL A 185 5.21 1.60 11.54
C VAL A 185 6.69 1.92 11.70
N LEU A 186 7.14 2.29 12.90
CA LEU A 186 8.54 2.58 13.16
C LEU A 186 9.43 1.36 12.92
N GLN A 187 9.01 0.18 13.37
CA GLN A 187 9.71 -1.07 13.10
C GLN A 187 9.84 -1.34 11.60
N ARG A 188 8.75 -1.17 10.83
CA ARG A 188 8.78 -1.32 9.36
C ARG A 188 9.70 -0.32 8.68
N LEU A 189 9.66 0.94 9.11
CA LEU A 189 10.57 1.98 8.61
C LEU A 189 12.03 1.61 8.87
N GLN A 190 12.36 1.12 10.07
CA GLN A 190 13.72 0.71 10.42
C GLN A 190 14.22 -0.48 9.61
N LEU A 191 13.38 -1.51 9.44
CA LEU A 191 13.70 -2.70 8.64
C LEU A 191 13.75 -2.43 7.13
N GLY A 192 12.97 -1.44 6.66
CA GLY A 192 12.93 -1.02 5.27
C GLY A 192 14.09 -0.10 4.87
N ARG A 193 14.92 0.37 5.81
CA ARG A 193 16.09 1.20 5.50
C ARG A 193 17.07 0.41 4.67
N ARG A 194 17.19 0.79 3.40
CA ARG A 194 18.31 0.37 2.56
C ARG A 194 19.44 1.36 2.74
N THR A 195 20.69 0.88 2.69
CA THR A 195 21.85 1.75 2.47
C THR A 195 21.80 2.24 1.02
N ALA A 196 20.98 3.26 0.76
CA ALA A 196 20.92 3.94 -0.51
C ALA A 196 21.96 5.06 -0.55
N ASN A 197 22.53 5.32 -1.73
CA ASN A 197 23.32 6.52 -2.00
C ASN A 197 22.34 7.68 -2.22
N GLY A 198 21.70 8.13 -1.15
CA GLY A 198 20.63 9.12 -1.21
C GLY A 198 19.67 9.00 -0.04
N CYS A 199 19.31 10.13 0.57
CA CYS A 199 18.34 10.19 1.66
C CYS A 199 17.43 11.41 1.49
N VAL A 200 16.12 11.19 1.56
CA VAL A 200 15.12 12.27 1.71
C VAL A 200 14.77 12.37 3.18
N LEU A 201 14.87 13.55 3.77
CA LEU A 201 14.40 13.78 5.14
C LEU A 201 12.91 14.09 5.14
N LEU A 202 12.17 13.47 6.04
CA LEU A 202 10.77 13.83 6.32
C LEU A 202 10.68 14.38 7.74
N ALA A 203 10.22 15.62 7.89
CA ALA A 203 10.03 16.28 9.17
C ALA A 203 8.57 16.74 9.33
N ALA A 204 8.05 16.75 10.55
CA ALA A 204 6.73 17.32 10.83
C ALA A 204 6.80 18.85 10.91
N LEU A 205 5.76 19.53 10.42
CA LEU A 205 5.56 20.93 10.79
C LEU A 205 5.16 21.05 12.28
N PRO A 206 5.60 22.13 12.96
CA PRO A 206 5.16 22.46 14.32
C PRO A 206 3.64 22.66 14.40
N GLU A 207 3.09 22.48 15.60
CA GLU A 207 1.69 22.80 15.95
C GLU A 207 0.59 21.88 15.40
N SER A 208 0.67 20.58 15.75
CA SER A 208 -0.38 19.55 15.58
C SER A 208 -0.12 18.54 14.47
N CYS A 209 1.06 17.93 14.49
CA CYS A 209 1.31 16.71 13.74
C CYS A 209 1.25 15.50 14.68
N PRO A 210 0.23 14.64 14.58
CA PRO A 210 0.27 13.33 15.22
C PRO A 210 1.46 12.54 14.69
N GLU A 211 2.28 12.00 15.60
CA GLU A 211 3.49 11.25 15.23
C GLU A 211 3.17 10.06 14.31
N LEU A 212 2.03 9.40 14.52
CA LEU A 212 1.60 8.30 13.66
C LEU A 212 1.43 8.74 12.19
N GLU A 213 0.80 9.88 11.92
CA GLU A 213 0.58 10.33 10.55
C GLU A 213 1.90 10.67 9.85
N LEU A 214 2.86 11.26 10.57
CA LEU A 214 4.22 11.48 10.08
C LEU A 214 4.91 10.16 9.71
N LEU A 215 4.87 9.18 10.63
CA LEU A 215 5.49 7.87 10.43
C LEU A 215 4.85 7.12 9.25
N VAL A 216 3.52 7.12 9.15
CA VAL A 216 2.78 6.49 8.05
C VAL A 216 3.12 7.17 6.73
N THR A 217 3.15 8.51 6.69
CA THR A 217 3.55 9.25 5.49
C THR A 217 4.96 8.85 5.05
N GLY A 218 5.91 8.76 5.97
CA GLY A 218 7.26 8.28 5.69
C GLY A 218 7.30 6.86 5.13
N LEU A 219 6.49 5.95 5.70
CA LEU A 219 6.40 4.57 5.24
C LEU A 219 5.81 4.48 3.82
N LEU A 220 4.79 5.28 3.53
CA LEU A 220 4.15 5.30 2.23
C LEU A 220 5.02 5.97 1.16
N LEU A 221 5.80 6.99 1.52
CA LEU A 221 6.79 7.61 0.63
C LEU A 221 7.97 6.68 0.34
N GLY A 222 8.45 5.93 1.35
CA GLY A 222 9.63 5.06 1.25
C GLY A 222 9.42 3.66 0.66
N ALA A 223 8.21 3.32 0.21
CA ALA A 223 7.82 1.94 -0.11
C ALA A 223 8.58 1.25 -1.25
N ASP A 224 9.10 1.99 -2.24
CA ASP A 224 9.77 1.42 -3.43
C ASP A 224 11.30 1.66 -3.42
N ASP A 225 11.76 2.84 -2.98
CA ASP A 225 13.18 3.26 -3.07
C ASP A 225 13.91 3.43 -1.72
N GLY A 226 13.22 3.23 -0.58
CA GLY A 226 13.86 3.06 0.74
C GLY A 226 14.73 4.21 1.28
N ALA A 227 14.74 5.38 0.62
CA ALA A 227 15.60 6.51 0.96
C ALA A 227 14.97 7.53 1.92
N VAL A 228 13.73 7.32 2.37
CA VAL A 228 13.04 8.29 3.25
C VAL A 228 13.42 8.06 4.71
N ARG A 229 14.07 9.04 5.32
CA ARG A 229 14.39 9.07 6.74
C ARG A 229 13.46 10.04 7.46
N VAL A 230 12.55 9.47 8.25
CA VAL A 230 11.65 10.23 9.12
C VAL A 230 12.42 10.75 10.33
N LEU A 231 12.37 12.05 10.56
CA LEU A 231 12.88 12.71 11.75
C LEU A 231 11.85 12.60 12.89
N PRO A 232 12.29 12.49 14.15
CA PRO A 232 11.38 12.52 15.30
C PRO A 232 10.48 13.76 15.28
N ALA A 233 9.24 13.61 15.73
CA ALA A 233 8.33 14.75 15.89
C ALA A 233 8.87 15.75 16.93
N GLY A 234 8.60 17.04 16.72
CA GLY A 234 8.99 18.12 17.64
C GLY A 234 10.33 18.79 17.34
N GLN A 235 10.97 18.51 16.20
CA GLN A 235 12.17 19.26 15.80
C GLN A 235 11.86 20.74 15.52
N PRO A 236 12.63 21.69 16.08
CA PRO A 236 12.51 23.09 15.73
C PRO A 236 12.87 23.33 14.25
N LEU A 237 12.07 24.12 13.53
CA LEU A 237 12.31 24.38 12.11
C LEU A 237 13.64 25.10 11.86
N ASP A 238 14.08 25.94 12.79
CA ASP A 238 15.35 26.67 12.75
C ASP A 238 16.58 25.80 12.99
N GLU A 239 16.42 24.58 13.52
CA GLU A 239 17.50 23.59 13.67
C GLU A 239 17.61 22.64 12.45
N LEU A 240 16.60 22.58 11.58
CA LEU A 240 16.63 21.73 10.39
C LEU A 240 17.80 22.02 9.44
N PRO A 241 18.29 23.27 9.25
CA PRO A 241 19.51 23.53 8.48
C PRO A 241 20.73 22.77 9.01
N LEU A 242 20.93 22.72 10.34
CA LEU A 242 22.04 21.97 10.96
C LEU A 242 21.93 20.47 10.67
N VAL A 243 20.71 19.93 10.76
CA VAL A 243 20.43 18.51 10.44
C VAL A 243 20.70 18.22 8.97
N CYS A 244 20.26 19.11 8.07
CA CYS A 244 20.49 18.97 6.63
C CYS A 244 21.97 19.05 6.27
N GLN A 245 22.74 19.96 6.89
CA GLN A 245 24.20 20.04 6.70
C GLN A 245 24.91 18.76 7.16
N SER A 246 24.44 18.15 8.24
CA SER A 246 25.07 16.94 8.80
C SER A 246 24.75 15.68 8.01
N ILE A 247 23.52 15.56 7.47
CA ILE A 247 23.05 14.37 6.76
C ILE A 247 23.28 14.49 5.25
N GLN A 248 23.31 15.71 4.72
CA GLN A 248 23.35 16.04 3.29
C GLN A 248 22.28 15.30 2.47
N PRO A 249 20.99 15.53 2.78
CA PRO A 249 19.91 14.84 2.08
C PRO A 249 19.73 15.37 0.65
N GLU A 250 19.15 14.52 -0.21
CA GLU A 250 18.76 14.90 -1.57
C GLU A 250 17.56 15.85 -1.59
N GLY A 251 16.78 15.86 -0.51
CA GLY A 251 15.67 16.78 -0.32
C GLY A 251 15.10 16.70 1.10
N LEU A 252 14.45 17.78 1.50
CA LEU A 252 13.71 17.90 2.75
C LEU A 252 12.22 18.00 2.43
N VAL A 253 11.42 17.12 3.03
CA VAL A 253 9.96 17.13 2.94
C VAL A 253 9.40 17.50 4.31
N LEU A 254 8.55 18.51 4.35
CA LEU A 254 7.79 18.90 5.54
C LEU A 254 6.37 18.36 5.44
N PHE A 255 5.95 17.61 6.46
CA PHE A 255 4.59 17.08 6.54
C PHE A 255 3.66 18.06 7.26
N ALA A 256 2.61 18.46 6.55
CA ALA A 256 1.58 19.41 6.94
C ALA A 256 0.21 18.71 6.97
N PRO A 257 -0.23 18.18 8.13
CA PRO A 257 -1.56 17.58 8.24
C PRO A 257 -2.69 18.64 8.19
N VAL A 258 -2.39 19.87 8.59
CA VAL A 258 -3.29 21.04 8.61
C VAL A 258 -2.65 22.17 7.81
N PRO A 259 -3.43 23.02 7.12
CA PRO A 259 -2.87 24.14 6.36
C PRO A 259 -2.02 25.06 7.24
N PRO A 260 -0.77 25.36 6.84
CA PRO A 260 0.10 26.24 7.60
C PRO A 260 -0.47 27.66 7.64
N ASN A 261 -0.45 28.28 8.82
CA ASN A 261 -0.83 29.68 8.95
C ASN A 261 0.22 30.61 8.29
N ALA A 262 -0.11 31.90 8.13
CA ALA A 262 0.77 32.87 7.49
C ALA A 262 2.11 33.10 8.24
N ALA A 263 2.18 32.85 9.55
CA ALA A 263 3.43 32.94 10.30
C ALA A 263 4.35 31.74 9.98
N LEU A 264 3.78 30.54 9.96
CA LEU A 264 4.46 29.30 9.64
C LEU A 264 4.94 29.30 8.18
N LEU A 265 4.12 29.76 7.23
CA LEU A 265 4.55 29.93 5.83
C LEU A 265 5.78 30.84 5.69
N ARG A 266 5.84 31.95 6.46
CA ARG A 266 7.03 32.80 6.49
C ARG A 266 8.26 32.09 7.06
N GLN A 267 8.09 31.25 8.08
CA GLN A 267 9.18 30.43 8.63
C GLN A 267 9.66 29.38 7.63
N ILE A 268 8.73 28.69 6.95
CA ILE A 268 9.08 27.69 5.94
C ILE A 268 9.81 28.35 4.75
N ASN A 269 9.38 29.53 4.29
CA ASN A 269 10.09 30.27 3.25
C ASN A 269 11.50 30.69 3.67
N LYS A 270 11.70 31.08 4.93
CA LYS A 270 13.04 31.36 5.47
C LYS A 270 13.89 30.09 5.53
N LEU A 271 13.29 28.97 5.93
CA LEU A 271 13.96 27.68 5.96
C LEU A 271 14.40 27.24 4.56
N ALA A 272 13.55 27.41 3.55
CA ALA A 272 13.86 27.10 2.15
C ALA A 272 15.14 27.80 1.65
N LEU A 273 15.40 29.01 2.14
CA LEU A 273 16.61 29.78 1.81
C LEU A 273 17.84 29.40 2.65
N ALA A 274 17.62 28.71 3.78
CA ALA A 274 18.67 28.34 4.73
C ALA A 274 19.17 26.89 4.57
N VAL A 275 18.44 26.04 3.85
CA VAL A 275 18.85 24.67 3.54
C VAL A 275 19.51 24.59 2.17
N ASP A 276 20.55 23.77 2.06
CA ASP A 276 21.29 23.54 0.81
C ASP A 276 20.62 22.49 -0.11
N CYS A 277 19.42 22.02 0.25
CA CYS A 277 18.69 20.97 -0.47
C CYS A 277 17.28 21.44 -0.84
N PRO A 278 16.68 20.87 -1.90
CA PRO A 278 15.31 21.16 -2.28
C PRO A 278 14.31 20.91 -1.14
N LEU A 279 13.40 21.86 -0.91
CA LEU A 279 12.33 21.78 0.09
C LEU A 279 10.95 21.51 -0.55
N ALA A 280 10.21 20.55 -0.01
CA ALA A 280 8.84 20.25 -0.41
C ALA A 280 7.88 20.15 0.78
N LEU A 281 6.59 20.36 0.54
CA LEU A 281 5.50 20.20 1.50
C LEU A 281 4.60 19.03 1.08
N ALA A 282 4.19 18.21 2.05
CA ALA A 282 3.32 17.05 1.87
C ALA A 282 2.16 17.05 2.87
N GLY A 283 1.04 16.42 2.53
CA GLY A 283 -0.14 16.30 3.38
C GLY A 283 -1.30 17.22 2.96
N VAL A 284 -2.45 17.06 3.63
CA VAL A 284 -3.68 17.81 3.34
C VAL A 284 -3.46 19.32 3.48
N GLY A 285 -2.64 19.74 4.44
CA GLY A 285 -2.29 21.15 4.61
C GLY A 285 -1.50 21.73 3.45
N ALA A 286 -0.67 20.93 2.77
CA ALA A 286 0.07 21.35 1.59
C ALA A 286 -0.87 21.54 0.39
N GLU A 287 -1.82 20.62 0.20
CA GLU A 287 -2.83 20.70 -0.86
C GLU A 287 -3.72 21.95 -0.70
N LEU A 288 -4.18 22.23 0.53
CA LEU A 288 -5.00 23.41 0.81
C LEU A 288 -4.23 24.73 0.72
N ALA A 289 -2.89 24.71 0.83
CA ALA A 289 -2.03 25.88 0.71
C ALA A 289 -1.45 26.08 -0.70
N GLU A 290 -1.92 25.33 -1.70
CA GLU A 290 -1.34 25.33 -3.05
C GLU A 290 -1.24 26.74 -3.67
N GLU A 291 -2.29 27.56 -3.57
CA GLU A 291 -2.29 28.93 -4.11
C GLU A 291 -1.24 29.84 -3.47
N GLN A 292 -0.97 29.64 -2.18
CA GLN A 292 0.01 30.43 -1.42
C GLN A 292 1.43 29.97 -1.74
N LEU A 293 1.61 28.69 -2.07
CA LEU A 293 2.89 28.08 -2.41
C LEU A 293 3.33 28.33 -3.85
N LYS A 294 2.42 28.62 -4.80
CA LYS A 294 2.76 28.98 -6.20
C LYS A 294 3.70 30.18 -6.36
N SER A 295 3.91 30.95 -5.31
CA SER A 295 4.82 32.11 -5.29
C SER A 295 6.13 31.84 -4.55
N SER A 296 6.33 30.61 -4.10
CA SER A 296 7.43 30.16 -3.24
C SER A 296 8.26 29.08 -3.92
N PRO A 297 9.57 28.97 -3.63
CA PRO A 297 10.42 27.90 -4.16
C PRO A 297 10.12 26.50 -3.56
N ILE A 298 8.95 26.30 -2.93
CA ILE A 298 8.60 25.08 -2.20
C ILE A 298 7.66 24.23 -3.04
N ALA A 299 8.07 23.01 -3.36
CA ALA A 299 7.23 22.07 -4.11
C ALA A 299 6.05 21.55 -3.27
N ASN A 300 4.89 21.37 -3.90
CA ASN A 300 3.71 20.78 -3.27
C ASN A 300 3.47 19.33 -3.71
N LEU A 301 3.68 18.38 -2.79
CA LEU A 301 3.50 16.95 -3.04
C LEU A 301 2.03 16.50 -2.95
N GLY A 302 1.15 17.32 -2.37
CA GLY A 302 -0.26 16.99 -2.13
C GLY A 302 -0.47 16.05 -0.95
N SER A 303 -1.68 15.50 -0.80
CA SER A 303 -2.07 14.66 0.34
C SER A 303 -2.18 13.17 0.02
N GLU A 304 -2.41 12.80 -1.24
CA GLU A 304 -2.58 11.42 -1.66
C GLU A 304 -1.25 10.68 -1.80
N SER A 305 -1.11 9.49 -1.17
CA SER A 305 0.15 8.75 -1.11
C SER A 305 0.78 8.45 -2.48
N ARG A 306 -0.06 8.12 -3.48
CA ARG A 306 0.44 7.83 -4.84
C ARG A 306 0.93 9.09 -5.54
N LEU A 307 0.21 10.19 -5.39
CA LEU A 307 0.56 11.47 -5.97
C LEU A 307 1.81 12.04 -5.32
N MET A 308 1.88 12.01 -3.98
CA MET A 308 3.04 12.45 -3.21
C MET A 308 4.32 11.74 -3.66
N ARG A 309 4.28 10.41 -3.83
CA ARG A 309 5.43 9.65 -4.35
C ARG A 309 5.83 10.07 -5.75
N SER A 310 4.87 10.16 -6.66
CA SER A 310 5.14 10.53 -8.06
C SER A 310 5.75 11.92 -8.15
N ARG A 311 5.22 12.87 -7.37
CA ARG A 311 5.72 14.25 -7.30
C ARG A 311 7.09 14.32 -6.62
N LEU A 312 7.33 13.53 -5.58
CA LEU A 312 8.64 13.45 -4.93
C LEU A 312 9.71 12.95 -5.91
N ALA A 313 9.43 11.91 -6.68
CA ALA A 313 10.37 11.42 -7.70
C ALA A 313 10.65 12.47 -8.79
N GLN A 314 9.63 13.22 -9.22
CA GLN A 314 9.81 14.33 -10.18
C GLN A 314 10.59 15.49 -9.57
N PHE A 315 10.35 15.79 -8.30
CA PHE A 315 11.02 16.84 -7.55
C PHE A 315 12.52 16.55 -7.38
N LEU A 316 12.88 15.34 -6.95
CA LEU A 316 14.29 14.91 -6.86
C LEU A 316 14.97 14.86 -8.24
N ALA A 317 14.21 14.57 -9.30
CA ALA A 317 14.72 14.61 -10.68
C ALA A 317 14.83 16.04 -11.25
N GLY A 318 14.49 17.09 -10.49
CA GLY A 318 14.52 18.49 -10.92
C GLY A 318 13.47 18.85 -11.98
N ARG A 319 12.37 18.09 -12.05
CA ARG A 319 11.31 18.22 -13.08
C ARG A 319 9.96 18.67 -12.52
N LEU A 320 9.87 19.01 -11.25
CA LEU A 320 8.67 19.56 -10.66
C LEU A 320 8.82 21.09 -10.61
N ASP A 321 7.91 21.82 -11.26
CA ASP A 321 7.85 23.27 -11.15
C ASP A 321 7.44 23.65 -9.72
N THR A 322 8.25 24.49 -9.07
CA THR A 322 7.96 25.16 -7.79
C THR A 322 7.07 26.38 -8.02
#